data_AF-A0A3C0AZP7-F1
#
_entry.id   AF-A0A3C0AZP7-F1
#
_cell.length_a   1.000
_cell.length_b   1.000
_cell.length_c   1.000
_cell.angle_alpha   90.00
_cell.angle_beta   90.00
_cell.angle_gamma   90.00
#
_symmetry.space_group_name_H-M   'P 1'
#
loop_
_entity.id
_entity.type
_entity.pdbx_description
1 polymer ?
#
loop_
_entity_poly.entity_id
_entity_poly.type
_entity_poly.pdbx_seq_one_letter_code
_entity_poly.pdbx_strand_id
1 'polypeptide(L)'
;MKLLKSLYINNFFFYALLGVVGLFVLAFIFPALYNATWYVLLMLLTFLFLDVLILFFTKNGIEGSRMMPEKLSNGDENEVRVGIKNYYTFPISVKIIDEIPFQFQVRNFNIKQKIKASSEKEIQYYLRP
;
A
#
# COMPACT_ATOMS: atom_id res chain seq x y z
N MET A 1 5.28 10.21 -17.09
CA MET A 1 5.92 9.20 -16.20
C MET A 1 5.26 9.05 -14.82
N LYS A 2 4.12 9.70 -14.50
CA LYS A 2 3.51 9.57 -13.16
C LYS A 2 2.99 8.15 -12.87
N LEU A 3 2.36 7.49 -13.86
CA LEU A 3 1.80 6.13 -13.74
C LEU A 3 2.85 5.06 -13.44
N LEU A 4 4.00 5.08 -14.13
CA LEU A 4 5.09 4.13 -13.88
C LEU A 4 5.73 4.34 -12.49
N LYS A 5 5.76 5.58 -11.98
CA LYS A 5 6.27 5.87 -10.63
C LYS A 5 5.32 5.44 -9.51
N SER A 6 4.01 5.38 -9.79
CA SER A 6 3.01 4.90 -8.83
C SER A 6 2.88 3.37 -8.77
N LEU A 7 3.47 2.66 -9.73
CA LEU A 7 3.44 1.20 -9.74
C LEU A 7 4.59 0.64 -8.90
N TYR A 8 4.25 -0.16 -7.89
CA TYR A 8 5.22 -0.92 -7.12
C TYR A 8 4.94 -2.41 -7.27
N ILE A 9 5.84 -3.12 -7.97
CA ILE A 9 5.77 -4.56 -8.14
C ILE A 9 6.66 -5.22 -7.08
N ASN A 10 6.09 -6.12 -6.30
CA ASN A 10 6.83 -6.85 -5.26
C ASN A 10 7.80 -7.87 -5.88
N ASN A 11 8.93 -8.13 -5.21
CA ASN A 11 9.89 -9.20 -5.51
C ASN A 11 9.23 -10.56 -5.78
N PHE A 12 8.11 -10.86 -5.11
CA PHE A 12 7.36 -12.11 -5.35
C PHE A 12 6.98 -12.31 -6.82
N PHE A 13 6.56 -11.25 -7.52
CA PHE A 13 6.24 -11.33 -8.95
C PHE A 13 7.47 -11.74 -9.78
N PHE A 14 8.64 -11.19 -9.46
CA PHE A 14 9.89 -11.52 -10.15
C PHE A 14 10.35 -12.95 -9.84
N TYR A 15 10.15 -13.44 -8.61
CA TYR A 15 10.40 -14.84 -8.28
C TYR A 15 9.45 -15.79 -9.02
N ALA A 16 8.17 -15.45 -9.12
CA ALA A 16 7.21 -16.20 -9.93
C ALA A 16 7.60 -16.23 -11.41
N LEU A 17 8.01 -15.08 -11.96
CA LEU A 17 8.49 -14.96 -13.33
C LEU A 17 9.76 -15.80 -13.56
N LEU A 18 10.71 -15.78 -12.63
CA LEU A 18 11.90 -16.63 -12.67
C LEU A 18 11.53 -18.13 -12.62
N GLY A 19 10.54 -18.49 -11.82
CA GLY A 19 9.97 -19.85 -11.81
C GLY A 19 9.41 -20.26 -13.18
N VAL A 20 8.68 -19.36 -13.85
CA VAL A 20 8.17 -19.59 -15.22
C VAL A 20 9.31 -19.76 -16.22
N VAL A 21 10.38 -18.97 -16.12
CA VAL A 21 11.60 -19.15 -16.93
C VAL A 21 12.20 -20.54 -16.70
N GLY A 22 12.31 -20.98 -15.45
CA GLY A 22 12.77 -22.33 -15.11
C GLY A 22 11.87 -23.43 -15.69
N LEU A 23 10.55 -23.25 -15.67
CA LEU A 23 9.60 -24.17 -16.29
C LEU A 23 9.79 -24.27 -17.81
N PHE A 24 10.11 -23.16 -18.49
CA PHE A 24 10.44 -23.20 -19.92
C PHE A 24 11.73 -23.98 -20.20
N VAL A 25 12.74 -23.86 -19.35
CA VAL A 25 13.97 -24.67 -19.45
C VAL A 25 13.65 -26.16 -19.28
N LEU A 26 12.79 -26.51 -18.32
CA LEU A 26 12.35 -27.91 -18.13
C LEU A 26 11.49 -28.41 -19.30
N ALA A 27 10.67 -27.54 -19.89
CA ALA A 27 9.85 -27.87 -21.05
C ALA A 27 10.67 -28.25 -22.29
N PHE A 28 11.94 -27.81 -22.38
CA PHE A 28 12.86 -28.28 -23.41
C PHE A 28 13.15 -29.78 -23.31
N ILE A 29 13.28 -30.30 -22.09
CA ILE A 29 13.53 -31.72 -21.81
C ILE A 29 12.22 -32.52 -21.88
N PHE A 30 11.13 -31.92 -21.39
CA PHE A 30 9.82 -32.55 -21.29
C PHE A 30 8.79 -31.77 -22.12
N PRO A 31 8.58 -32.10 -23.41
CA PRO A 31 7.72 -31.34 -24.31
C PRO A 31 6.28 -31.15 -23.81
N ALA A 32 5.77 -32.08 -22.99
CA ALA A 32 4.45 -31.97 -22.37
C ALA A 32 4.30 -30.72 -21.47
N LEU A 33 5.39 -30.21 -20.88
CA LEU A 33 5.37 -29.01 -20.03
C LEU A 33 5.27 -27.71 -20.83
N TYR A 34 5.52 -27.73 -22.15
CA TYR A 34 5.59 -26.51 -22.94
C TYR A 34 4.26 -25.73 -22.93
N ASN A 35 3.16 -26.41 -23.27
CA ASN A 35 1.83 -25.79 -23.27
C ASN A 35 1.40 -25.39 -21.85
N ALA A 36 1.70 -26.22 -20.85
CA ALA A 36 1.40 -25.93 -19.45
C ALA A 36 2.10 -24.65 -18.98
N THR A 37 3.37 -24.46 -19.35
CA THR A 37 4.15 -23.28 -18.96
C THR A 37 3.59 -21.99 -19.58
N TRP A 38 3.12 -22.05 -20.83
CA TRP A 38 2.41 -20.93 -21.46
C TRP A 38 1.14 -20.53 -20.71
N TYR A 39 0.33 -21.51 -20.26
CA TYR A 39 -0.86 -21.22 -19.46
C TYR A 39 -0.51 -20.57 -18.12
N VAL A 40 0.57 -21.02 -17.46
CA VAL A 40 1.05 -20.41 -16.21
C VAL A 40 1.51 -18.97 -16.44
N LEU A 41 2.26 -18.70 -17.52
CA LEU A 41 2.68 -17.34 -17.88
C LEU A 41 1.46 -16.45 -18.14
N LEU A 42 0.50 -16.94 -18.92
CA LEU A 42 -0.70 -16.18 -19.25
C LEU A 42 -1.52 -15.86 -17.99
N MET A 43 -1.69 -16.83 -17.08
CA MET A 43 -2.32 -16.62 -15.78
C MET A 43 -1.60 -15.55 -14.95
N LEU A 44 -0.27 -15.59 -14.88
CA LEU A 44 0.53 -14.59 -14.15
C LEU A 44 0.34 -13.18 -14.73
N LEU A 45 0.34 -13.05 -16.06
CA LEU A 45 0.10 -11.76 -16.74
C LEU A 45 -1.34 -11.28 -16.55
N THR A 46 -2.32 -12.17 -16.55
CA THR A 46 -3.72 -11.82 -16.27
C THR A 46 -3.87 -11.27 -14.86
N PHE A 47 -3.26 -11.89 -13.84
CA PHE A 47 -3.29 -11.36 -12.48
C PHE A 47 -2.60 -10.00 -12.36
N LEU A 48 -1.43 -9.83 -12.98
CA LEU A 48 -0.75 -8.53 -13.02
C LEU A 48 -1.65 -7.45 -13.63
N PHE A 49 -2.32 -7.77 -14.74
CA PHE A 49 -3.22 -6.83 -15.40
C PHE A 49 -4.42 -6.48 -14.53
N LEU A 50 -5.04 -7.46 -13.86
CA LEU A 50 -6.15 -7.22 -12.93
C LEU A 50 -5.73 -6.34 -11.76
N ASP A 51 -4.56 -6.59 -11.16
CA ASP A 51 -4.03 -5.76 -10.06
C ASP A 51 -3.83 -4.31 -10.50
N VAL A 52 -3.22 -4.09 -11.67
CA VAL A 52 -3.04 -2.75 -12.25
C VAL A 52 -4.39 -2.08 -12.50
N LEU A 53 -5.35 -2.81 -13.08
CA LEU A 53 -6.68 -2.28 -13.38
C LEU A 53 -7.37 -1.81 -12.10
N ILE A 54 -7.45 -2.66 -11.07
CA ILE A 54 -8.13 -2.33 -9.81
C ILE A 54 -7.42 -1.16 -9.10
N LEU A 55 -6.08 -1.10 -9.13
CA LEU A 55 -5.31 -0.02 -8.52
C LEU A 55 -5.57 1.36 -9.15
N PHE A 56 -5.69 1.42 -10.48
CA PHE A 56 -5.88 2.68 -11.21
C PHE A 56 -7.34 3.01 -11.52
N PHE A 57 -8.28 2.09 -11.29
CA PHE A 57 -9.71 2.35 -11.43
C PHE A 57 -10.18 3.44 -10.45
N THR A 58 -9.64 3.44 -9.23
CA THR A 58 -9.95 4.44 -8.20
C THR A 58 -9.00 5.63 -8.30
N LYS A 59 -9.47 6.77 -8.85
CA LYS A 59 -8.66 7.98 -9.03
C LYS A 59 -8.10 8.56 -7.71
N ASN A 60 -8.94 8.60 -6.67
CA ASN A 60 -8.57 9.06 -5.32
C ASN A 60 -8.71 7.89 -4.35
N GLY A 61 -7.74 6.97 -4.35
CA GLY A 61 -7.82 5.73 -3.58
C GLY A 61 -7.77 5.90 -2.06
N ILE A 62 -7.15 6.97 -1.58
CA ILE A 62 -6.98 7.26 -0.16
C ILE A 62 -7.22 8.76 0.06
N GLU A 63 -7.99 9.09 1.09
CA GLU A 63 -8.15 10.45 1.59
C GLU A 63 -7.77 10.49 3.07
N GLY A 64 -7.01 11.50 3.45
CA GLY A 64 -6.57 11.72 4.83
C GLY A 64 -7.00 13.10 5.31
N SER A 65 -7.51 13.17 6.54
CA SER A 65 -7.84 14.42 7.23
C SER A 65 -7.14 14.45 8.58
N ARG A 66 -6.80 15.67 9.04
CA ARG A 66 -6.18 15.91 10.34
C ARG A 66 -6.99 16.98 11.06
N MET A 67 -7.44 16.67 12.27
CA MET A 67 -8.19 17.58 13.14
C MET A 67 -7.37 17.81 14.40
N MET A 68 -7.10 19.08 14.70
CA MET A 68 -6.43 19.52 15.92
C MET A 68 -6.95 20.91 16.32
N PRO A 69 -6.73 21.35 17.57
CA PRO A 69 -6.94 22.73 17.97
C PRO A 69 -6.13 23.71 17.12
N GLU A 70 -6.62 24.94 16.97
CA GLU A 70 -5.90 26.00 16.24
C GLU A 70 -4.56 26.35 16.91
N LYS A 71 -4.50 26.25 18.24
CA LYS A 71 -3.30 26.46 19.05
C LYS A 71 -3.10 25.29 20.00
N LEU A 72 -1.87 24.79 20.04
CA LEU A 72 -1.49 23.72 20.97
C LEU A 72 -1.07 24.35 22.32
N SER A 73 -1.56 23.79 23.42
CA SER A 73 -1.18 24.15 24.79
C SER A 73 0.26 23.72 25.08
N ASN A 74 0.97 24.57 25.83
CA ASN A 74 2.34 24.30 26.29
C ASN A 74 2.39 23.53 27.63
N GLY A 75 1.25 23.15 28.21
CA GLY A 75 1.19 22.47 29.51
C GLY A 75 0.19 21.32 29.59
N ASP A 76 -0.85 21.37 28.76
CA ASP A 76 -1.93 20.37 28.71
C ASP A 76 -1.72 19.35 27.59
N GLU A 77 -2.52 18.28 27.63
CA GLU A 77 -2.59 17.30 26.55
C GLU A 77 -3.35 17.89 25.35
N ASN A 78 -2.71 17.85 24.19
CA ASN A 78 -3.31 18.29 22.93
C ASN A 78 -3.80 17.08 22.13
N GLU A 79 -5.12 16.97 21.97
CA GLU A 79 -5.72 15.93 21.16
C GLU A 79 -5.49 16.19 19.67
N VAL A 80 -4.97 15.19 18.96
CA VAL A 80 -4.89 15.17 17.50
C VAL A 80 -5.62 13.94 16.98
N ARG A 81 -6.54 14.16 16.04
CA ARG A 81 -7.28 13.11 15.35
C ARG A 81 -6.90 13.06 13.88
N VAL A 82 -6.61 11.88 13.38
CA VAL A 82 -6.29 11.63 11.97
C VAL A 82 -7.34 10.66 11.42
N GLY A 83 -8.13 11.13 10.47
CA GLY A 83 -9.08 10.32 9.72
C GLY A 83 -8.46 9.82 8.42
N ILE A 84 -8.58 8.53 8.14
CA ILE A 84 -8.17 7.96 6.85
C ILE A 84 -9.31 7.16 6.25
N LYS A 85 -9.68 7.54 5.02
CA LYS A 85 -10.67 6.85 4.20
C LYS A 85 -9.96 6.04 3.12
N ASN A 86 -10.25 4.75 3.09
CA ASN A 86 -9.82 3.85 2.04
C ASN A 86 -10.97 3.66 1.04
N TYR A 87 -10.79 4.15 -0.18
CA TYR A 87 -11.75 3.98 -1.28
C TYR A 87 -11.41 2.78 -2.18
N TYR A 88 -10.34 2.06 -1.89
CA TYR A 88 -10.06 0.79 -2.57
C TYR A 88 -10.98 -0.32 -2.08
N THR A 89 -11.33 -1.23 -2.99
CA THR A 89 -12.09 -2.45 -2.71
C THR A 89 -11.25 -3.54 -2.04
N PHE A 90 -10.01 -3.23 -1.69
CA PHE A 90 -9.08 -4.11 -0.97
C PHE A 90 -8.51 -3.41 0.27
N PRO A 91 -8.10 -4.17 1.29
CA PRO A 91 -7.49 -3.60 2.49
C PRO A 91 -6.12 -3.00 2.19
N ILE A 92 -5.82 -1.88 2.82
CA ILE A 92 -4.53 -1.18 2.68
C ILE A 92 -3.76 -1.18 4.01
N SER A 93 -2.43 -1.13 3.92
CA SER A 93 -1.56 -0.86 5.06
C SER A 93 -0.97 0.52 4.89
N VAL A 94 -1.22 1.42 5.85
CA VAL A 94 -0.77 2.80 5.81
C VAL A 94 0.28 3.04 6.88
N LYS A 95 1.29 3.85 6.55
CA LYS A 95 2.22 4.44 7.50
C LYS A 95 1.95 5.94 7.52
N ILE A 96 1.44 6.42 8.64
CA ILE A 96 1.10 7.82 8.88
C ILE A 96 2.29 8.46 9.57
N ILE A 97 2.73 9.60 9.06
CA ILE A 97 3.81 10.40 9.62
C ILE A 97 3.22 11.78 9.86
N ASP A 98 3.22 12.22 11.12
CA ASP A 98 2.85 13.60 11.49
C ASP A 98 4.13 14.37 11.81
N GLU A 99 4.27 15.55 11.20
CA GLU A 99 5.41 16.43 11.43
C GLU A 99 5.13 17.27 12.69
N ILE A 100 5.38 16.66 13.85
CA ILE A 100 5.14 17.29 15.15
C ILE A 100 6.12 18.47 15.35
N PRO A 101 5.66 19.62 15.86
CA PRO A 101 6.53 20.77 16.14
C PRO A 101 7.68 20.43 17.08
N PHE A 102 8.84 21.05 16.86
CA PHE A 102 10.06 20.75 17.62
C PHE A 102 9.93 20.95 19.14
N GLN A 103 8.99 21.81 19.58
CA GLN A 103 8.69 22.09 20.98
C GLN A 103 8.32 20.82 21.76
N PHE A 104 7.70 19.83 21.10
CA PHE A 104 7.31 18.55 21.69
C PHE A 104 8.44 17.53 21.73
N GLN A 105 9.60 17.81 21.11
CA GLN A 105 10.77 16.93 21.07
C GLN A 105 10.54 15.50 20.49
N VAL A 106 9.40 15.24 19.85
CA VAL A 106 9.08 13.93 19.23
C VAL A 106 9.56 13.90 17.77
N ARG A 107 10.62 13.13 17.47
CA ARG A 107 11.23 13.08 16.13
C ARG A 107 10.85 11.87 15.27
N ASN A 108 10.50 10.73 15.88
CA ASN A 108 10.29 9.46 15.17
C ASN A 108 8.82 9.03 15.17
N PHE A 109 7.90 10.01 15.15
CA PHE A 109 6.48 9.71 15.20
C PHE A 109 6.01 9.04 13.91
N ASN A 110 5.52 7.82 14.04
CA ASN A 110 4.85 7.13 12.95
C ASN A 110 3.81 6.16 13.50
N ILE A 111 2.68 6.06 12.80
CA ILE A 111 1.61 5.12 13.12
C ILE A 111 1.43 4.19 11.93
N LYS A 112 1.50 2.87 12.18
CA LYS A 112 1.18 1.86 11.18
C LYS A 112 -0.21 1.32 11.43
N GLN A 113 -1.08 1.36 10.42
CA GLN A 113 -2.44 0.85 10.53
C GLN A 113 -2.83 0.04 9.30
N LYS A 114 -3.67 -0.96 9.52
CA LYS A 114 -4.38 -1.68 8.46
C LYS A 114 -5.81 -1.16 8.40
N ILE A 115 -6.23 -0.72 7.23
CA ILE A 115 -7.57 -0.18 6.96
C ILE A 115 -8.28 -1.16 6.03
N LYS A 116 -9.52 -1.50 6.36
CA LYS A 116 -10.31 -2.46 5.57
C LYS A 116 -10.69 -1.84 4.22
N ALA A 117 -11.09 -2.68 3.27
CA ALA A 117 -11.66 -2.23 2.00
C ALA A 117 -12.85 -1.29 2.24
N SER A 118 -12.96 -0.23 1.42
CA SER A 118 -14.10 0.70 1.40
C SER A 118 -14.52 1.19 2.79
N SER A 119 -13.55 1.56 3.64
CA SER A 119 -13.81 1.91 5.05
C SER A 119 -13.02 3.12 5.50
N GLU A 120 -13.52 3.76 6.55
CA GLU A 120 -12.86 4.85 7.25
C GLU A 120 -12.33 4.37 8.60
N LYS A 121 -11.17 4.90 9.00
CA LYS A 121 -10.59 4.68 10.31
C LYS A 121 -10.09 6.00 10.88
N GLU A 122 -10.55 6.31 12.09
CA GLU A 122 -10.05 7.42 12.89
C GLU A 122 -8.99 6.94 13.87
N ILE A 123 -7.93 7.72 14.02
CA ILE A 123 -6.79 7.45 14.89
C ILE A 123 -6.58 8.69 15.75
N GLN A 124 -6.53 8.49 17.05
CA GLN A 124 -6.35 9.56 18.03
C GLN A 124 -5.04 9.37 18.78
N TYR A 125 -4.33 10.47 18.99
CA TYR A 125 -3.15 10.54 19.87
C TYR A 125 -3.07 11.91 20.54
N TYR A 126 -2.29 11.97 21.62
CA TYR A 126 -2.11 13.18 22.41
C TYR A 126 -0.67 13.67 22.32
N LEU A 127 -0.50 14.99 22.23
CA LEU A 127 0.79 15.66 22.26
C LEU A 127 0.90 16.50 23.52
N ARG A 128 2.00 16.33 24.26
CA ARG A 128 2.34 17.15 25.43
C ARG A 128 3.81 17.58 25.33
N PRO A 129 4.14 18.87 25.50
CA PRO A 129 5.53 19.35 25.40
C PRO A 129 6.45 18.80 26.48
#